data_AF-A3MSZ1-F1
#
_entry.id   AF-A3MSZ1-F1
#
_cell.length_a   1.000
_cell.length_b   1.000
_cell.length_c   1.000
_cell.angle_alpha   90.00
_cell.angle_beta   90.00
_cell.angle_gamma   90.00
#
_symmetry.space_group_name_H-M   'P 1'
#
loop_
_entity.id
_entity.type
_entity.pdbx_description
1 polymer ?
#
loop_
_entity_poly.entity_id
_entity_poly.type
_entity_poly.pdbx_seq_one_letter_code
_entity_poly.pdbx_strand_id
1 'polypeptide(L)'
;MIAVRDLVIFAGLMALVAATIASLYPAREGFSPPIHCGDCAYKLVGPYTVVQRDYYAALLLGEREVEKFAWAYHTSGAPFRVNETLACTPLYVWVIGGVAFVSCSPSEPKMGKRLW
;
A
#
# COMPACT_ATOMS: atom_id res chain seq x y z
N MET A 1 1.43 -54.33 -6.32
CA MET A 1 0.85 -53.63 -5.15
C MET A 1 1.73 -52.51 -4.57
N ILE A 2 3.04 -52.43 -4.89
CA ILE A 2 3.95 -51.37 -4.41
C ILE A 2 3.73 -50.02 -5.13
N ALA A 3 3.61 -50.01 -6.46
CA ALA A 3 3.54 -48.77 -7.25
C ALA A 3 2.32 -47.87 -6.93
N VAL A 4 1.15 -48.45 -6.65
CA VAL A 4 -0.06 -47.66 -6.36
C VAL A 4 0.02 -47.01 -4.98
N ARG A 5 0.53 -47.76 -3.98
CA ARG A 5 0.71 -47.25 -2.62
C ARG A 5 1.67 -46.07 -2.60
N ASP A 6 2.80 -46.20 -3.30
CA ASP A 6 3.82 -45.16 -3.31
C ASP A 6 3.31 -43.91 -4.04
N LEU A 7 2.53 -44.08 -5.12
CA LEU A 7 1.91 -42.96 -5.84
C LEU A 7 0.91 -42.19 -4.97
N VAL A 8 0.10 -42.88 -4.16
CA VAL A 8 -0.83 -42.23 -3.21
C VAL A 8 -0.07 -41.48 -2.12
N ILE A 9 1.03 -42.03 -1.61
CA ILE A 9 1.87 -41.36 -0.60
C ILE A 9 2.49 -40.09 -1.18
N PHE A 10 3.05 -40.16 -2.39
CA PHE A 10 3.61 -38.99 -3.06
C PHE A 10 2.56 -37.92 -3.35
N ALA A 11 1.37 -38.30 -3.82
CA ALA A 11 0.28 -37.36 -4.05
C ALA A 11 -0.16 -36.68 -2.75
N GLY A 12 -0.25 -37.42 -1.65
CA GLY A 12 -0.57 -36.88 -0.32
C GLY A 12 0.48 -35.90 0.18
N LEU A 13 1.77 -36.22 0.02
CA LEU A 13 2.87 -35.33 0.38
C LEU A 13 2.85 -34.03 -0.43
N MET A 14 2.64 -34.12 -1.75
CA MET A 14 2.55 -32.95 -2.62
C MET A 14 1.35 -32.05 -2.26
N ALA A 15 0.21 -32.65 -1.94
CA ALA A 15 -0.97 -31.91 -1.49
C ALA A 15 -0.73 -31.18 -0.16
N LEU A 16 -0.01 -31.81 0.78
CA LEU A 16 0.37 -31.20 2.05
C LEU A 16 1.30 -29.99 1.82
N VAL A 17 2.32 -30.14 0.98
CA VAL A 17 3.24 -29.05 0.63
C VAL A 17 2.49 -27.89 -0.02
N ALA A 18 1.62 -28.17 -0.98
CA ALA A 18 0.81 -27.14 -1.64
C ALA A 18 -0.10 -26.40 -0.63
N ALA A 19 -0.74 -27.12 0.29
CA ALA A 19 -1.57 -26.52 1.34
C ALA A 19 -0.75 -25.63 2.30
N THR A 20 0.47 -26.05 2.67
CA THR A 20 1.35 -25.23 3.52
C THR A 20 1.84 -23.96 2.82
N ILE A 21 2.17 -24.04 1.52
CA ILE A 21 2.54 -22.85 0.75
C ILE A 21 1.33 -21.92 0.63
N ALA A 22 0.16 -22.46 0.30
CA ALA A 22 -1.06 -21.68 0.18
C ALA A 22 -1.51 -21.02 1.49
N SER A 23 -1.25 -21.65 2.65
CA SER A 23 -1.57 -21.05 3.95
C SER A 23 -0.59 -19.93 4.35
N LEU A 24 0.65 -19.97 3.85
CA LEU A 24 1.65 -18.92 4.07
C LEU A 24 1.39 -17.66 3.24
N TYR A 25 0.70 -17.77 2.09
CA TYR A 25 0.32 -16.63 1.28
C TYR A 25 -1.13 -16.23 1.58
N PRO A 26 -1.40 -15.11 2.26
CA PRO A 26 -2.76 -14.65 2.49
C PRO A 26 -3.40 -14.26 1.14
N ALA A 27 -4.09 -15.19 0.50
CA ALA A 27 -4.82 -14.99 -0.76
C ALA A 27 -6.05 -14.07 -0.63
N ARG A 28 -6.28 -13.47 0.55
CA ARG A 28 -7.47 -12.65 0.85
C ARG A 28 -7.32 -11.18 0.51
N GLU A 29 -6.12 -10.71 0.20
CA GLU A 29 -5.94 -9.38 -0.38
C GLU A 29 -5.58 -9.60 -1.84
N GLY A 30 -6.57 -9.42 -2.72
CA GLY A 30 -6.32 -9.41 -4.15
C GLY A 30 -5.09 -8.57 -4.47
N PHE A 31 -4.35 -8.97 -5.49
CA PHE A 31 -3.32 -8.14 -6.10
C PHE A 31 -3.98 -6.80 -6.49
N SER A 32 -4.00 -5.83 -5.58
CA SER A 32 -4.03 -4.45 -5.97
C SER A 32 -2.73 -4.31 -6.75
N PRO A 33 -2.76 -4.07 -8.08
CA PRO A 33 -1.56 -3.63 -8.75
C PRO A 33 -0.97 -2.50 -7.89
N PRO A 34 0.36 -2.44 -7.71
CA PRO A 34 0.97 -1.29 -7.07
C PRO A 34 0.39 -0.08 -7.77
N ILE A 35 -0.15 0.84 -6.97
CA ILE A 35 -0.56 2.12 -7.48
C ILE A 35 0.71 2.70 -8.12
N HIS A 36 0.75 2.65 -9.45
CA HIS A 36 1.86 3.10 -10.26
C HIS A 36 1.23 4.04 -11.26
N CYS A 37 0.82 5.16 -10.72
CA CYS A 37 0.25 6.23 -11.49
C CYS A 37 1.12 7.46 -11.24
N GLY A 38 1.52 8.12 -12.33
CA GLY A 38 2.38 9.30 -12.28
C GLY A 38 1.64 10.47 -11.62
N ASP A 39 0.47 10.80 -12.16
CA ASP A 39 -0.39 11.87 -11.66
C ASP A 39 -1.83 11.36 -11.46
N CYS A 40 -2.29 11.25 -10.21
CA CYS A 40 -3.59 10.68 -9.83
C CYS A 40 -4.17 11.27 -8.56
N ALA A 41 -5.46 11.04 -8.36
CA ALA A 41 -6.15 11.28 -7.10
C ALA A 41 -6.88 10.01 -6.64
N TYR A 42 -6.66 9.63 -5.39
CA TYR A 42 -7.29 8.49 -4.72
C TYR A 42 -8.15 8.96 -3.56
N LYS A 43 -9.31 8.31 -3.40
CA LYS A 43 -10.11 8.35 -2.19
C LYS A 43 -10.08 6.96 -1.56
N LEU A 44 -9.22 6.80 -0.56
CA LEU A 44 -8.98 5.53 0.10
C LEU A 44 -9.92 5.36 1.29
N VAL A 45 -10.65 4.26 1.31
CA VAL A 45 -11.57 3.90 2.40
C VAL A 45 -11.04 2.64 3.06
N GLY A 46 -10.72 2.72 4.36
CA GLY A 46 -10.14 1.63 5.12
C GLY A 46 -9.02 2.10 6.06
N PRO A 47 -8.27 1.17 6.67
CA PRO A 47 -7.18 1.47 7.59
C PRO A 47 -5.90 1.90 6.85
N TYR A 48 -6.05 2.90 5.98
CA TYR A 48 -4.94 3.49 5.25
C TYR A 48 -4.25 4.55 6.08
N THR A 49 -2.92 4.47 6.10
CA THR A 49 -2.07 5.39 6.83
C THR A 49 -0.92 5.81 5.93
N VAL A 50 -0.59 7.10 5.93
CA VAL A 50 0.61 7.60 5.26
C VAL A 50 1.62 7.96 6.32
N VAL A 51 2.81 7.39 6.21
CA VAL A 51 3.94 7.69 7.11
C VAL A 51 5.12 8.19 6.30
N GLN A 52 5.70 9.29 6.74
CA GLN A 52 6.96 9.79 6.21
C GLN A 52 8.12 9.08 6.94
N ARG A 53 8.91 8.30 6.21
CA ARG A 53 10.16 7.72 6.71
C ARG A 53 11.35 8.63 6.36
N ASP A 54 12.56 8.20 6.67
CA ASP A 54 13.78 9.02 6.52
C ASP A 54 13.98 9.57 5.09
N TYR A 55 13.70 8.75 4.07
CA TYR A 55 14.01 9.07 2.66
C TYR A 55 12.84 8.87 1.69
N TYR A 56 11.67 8.45 2.19
CA TYR A 56 10.49 8.19 1.37
C TYR A 56 9.21 8.24 2.21
N ALA A 57 8.07 8.48 1.57
CA ALA A 57 6.77 8.31 2.20
C ALA A 57 6.17 6.95 1.82
N ALA A 58 5.56 6.28 2.78
CA ALA A 58 4.92 4.99 2.61
C ALA A 58 3.41 5.12 2.79
N LEU A 59 2.64 4.57 1.86
CA LEU A 59 1.23 4.26 2.08
C LEU A 59 1.15 2.87 2.69
N LEU A 60 0.52 2.77 3.84
CA LEU A 60 0.31 1.54 4.58
C LEU A 60 -1.18 1.18 4.56
N LEU A 61 -1.47 -0.10 4.41
CA LEU A 61 -2.78 -0.70 4.71
C LEU A 61 -2.59 -1.62 5.92
N GLY A 62 -2.95 -1.13 7.12
CA GLY A 62 -2.53 -1.75 8.37
C GLY A 62 -0.99 -1.71 8.50
N GLU A 63 -0.35 -2.88 8.60
CA GLU A 63 1.11 -3.03 8.68
C GLU A 63 1.78 -3.22 7.31
N ARG A 64 0.99 -3.39 6.25
CA ARG A 64 1.49 -3.70 4.92
C ARG A 64 1.77 -2.42 4.14
N GLU A 65 3.00 -2.29 3.64
CA GLU A 65 3.35 -1.22 2.71
C GLU A 65 2.80 -1.53 1.32
N VAL A 66 1.92 -0.66 0.82
CA VAL A 66 1.24 -0.82 -0.48
C VAL A 66 1.86 0.05 -1.57
N GLU A 67 2.46 1.19 -1.21
CA GLU A 67 3.08 2.11 -2.15
C GLU A 67 4.16 2.98 -1.48
N LYS A 68 5.14 3.39 -2.29
CA LYS A 68 6.19 4.34 -1.91
C LYS A 68 6.11 5.59 -2.76
N PHE A 69 6.20 6.74 -2.11
CA PHE A 69 6.35 8.05 -2.74
C PHE A 69 7.69 8.66 -2.36
N ALA A 70 8.18 9.60 -3.16
CA ALA A 70 9.40 10.32 -2.85
C ALA A 70 9.27 11.11 -1.53
N TRP A 71 8.11 11.74 -1.30
CA TRP A 71 7.82 12.49 -0.07
C TRP A 71 6.31 12.67 0.11
N ALA A 72 5.86 12.93 1.35
CA ALA A 72 4.49 13.28 1.69
C ALA A 72 4.36 14.76 2.07
N TYR A 73 3.29 15.39 1.58
CA TYR A 73 2.92 16.77 1.88
C TYR A 73 1.48 16.80 2.36
N HIS A 74 1.17 17.73 3.26
CA HIS A 74 -0.22 18.12 3.51
C HIS A 74 -0.79 18.81 2.28
N THR A 75 -2.10 18.74 2.05
CA THR A 75 -2.74 19.53 0.97
C THR A 75 -2.60 21.04 1.13
N SER A 76 -2.17 21.52 2.30
CA SER A 76 -1.75 22.91 2.52
C SER A 76 -0.40 23.27 1.88
N GLY A 77 0.36 22.28 1.40
CA GLY A 77 1.70 22.43 0.84
C GLY A 77 2.84 22.26 1.85
N ALA A 78 2.53 22.04 3.14
CA ALA A 78 3.55 21.77 4.15
C ALA A 78 4.12 20.35 4.02
N PRO A 79 5.45 20.15 4.02
CA PRO A 79 6.03 18.81 3.99
C PRO A 79 5.75 18.07 5.31
N PHE A 80 5.58 16.77 5.23
CA PHE A 80 5.59 15.90 6.41
C PHE A 80 6.99 15.90 7.02
N ARG A 81 7.06 15.83 8.35
CA ARG A 81 8.28 15.57 9.10
C ARG A 81 8.59 14.07 9.08
N VAL A 82 9.86 13.72 9.29
CA VAL A 82 10.23 12.31 9.48
C VAL A 82 9.47 11.73 10.67
N ASN A 83 8.91 10.53 10.49
CA ASN A 83 7.99 9.82 11.37
C ASN A 83 6.61 10.47 11.55
N GLU A 84 6.31 11.54 10.82
CA GLU A 84 4.96 12.08 10.78
C GLU A 84 4.03 11.10 10.07
N THR A 85 2.86 10.91 10.66
CA THR A 85 1.89 9.91 10.24
C THR A 85 0.51 10.55 10.15
N LEU A 86 -0.22 10.28 9.06
CA LEU A 86 -1.60 10.72 8.87
C LEU A 86 -2.48 9.50 8.56
N ALA A 87 -3.52 9.32 9.37
CA ALA A 87 -4.50 8.26 9.22
C ALA A 87 -5.91 8.84 9.36
N CYS A 88 -6.77 8.55 8.39
CA CYS A 88 -8.18 8.91 8.42
C CYS A 88 -8.98 8.09 7.41
N THR A 89 -10.30 8.10 7.57
CA THR A 89 -11.21 7.37 6.68
C THR A 89 -12.39 8.27 6.30
N PRO A 90 -12.52 8.71 5.05
CA PRO A 90 -11.63 8.46 3.91
C PRO A 90 -10.31 9.26 3.96
N LEU A 91 -9.23 8.66 3.45
CA LEU A 91 -7.95 9.32 3.20
C LEU A 91 -7.90 9.75 1.73
N TYR A 92 -7.64 11.03 1.47
CA TYR A 92 -7.48 11.56 0.13
C TYR A 92 -5.98 11.70 -0.17
N VAL A 93 -5.55 11.14 -1.30
CA VAL A 93 -4.15 11.14 -1.74
C VAL A 93 -4.08 11.64 -3.17
N TRP A 94 -3.31 12.69 -3.42
CA TRP A 94 -2.99 13.18 -4.76
C TRP A 94 -1.51 12.91 -5.02
N VAL A 95 -1.22 12.09 -6.02
CA VAL A 95 0.14 11.80 -6.46
C VAL A 95 0.43 12.71 -7.63
N ILE A 96 1.49 13.51 -7.55
CA ILE A 96 1.92 14.39 -8.64
C ILE A 96 3.44 14.32 -8.74
N GLY A 97 3.96 13.89 -9.89
CA GLY A 97 5.41 13.73 -10.09
C GLY A 97 6.09 12.80 -9.05
N GLY A 98 5.37 11.81 -8.53
CA GLY A 98 5.89 10.85 -7.54
C GLY A 98 5.95 11.34 -6.09
N VAL A 99 5.44 12.53 -5.77
CA VAL A 99 5.18 12.98 -4.39
C VAL A 99 3.69 12.87 -4.05
N ALA A 100 3.37 12.56 -2.80
CA ALA A 100 2.00 12.43 -2.33
C ALA A 100 1.57 13.67 -1.55
N PHE A 101 0.44 14.25 -1.92
CA PHE A 101 -0.29 15.21 -1.10
C PHE A 101 -1.44 14.49 -0.42
N VAL A 102 -1.58 14.65 0.88
CA VAL A 102 -2.50 13.86 1.69
C VAL A 102 -3.37 14.73 2.58
N SER A 103 -4.64 14.35 2.72
CA SER A 103 -5.60 15.06 3.56
C SER A 103 -6.76 14.15 3.99
N CYS A 104 -7.37 14.50 5.12
CA CYS A 104 -8.59 13.87 5.60
C CYS A 104 -9.86 14.55 5.06
N SER A 105 -9.69 15.54 4.20
CA SER A 105 -10.78 16.26 3.52
C SER A 105 -10.56 16.17 2.01
N PRO A 106 -11.62 16.30 1.20
CA PRO A 106 -11.52 16.31 -0.27
C PRO A 106 -10.88 17.61 -0.82
N SER A 107 -10.02 18.27 -0.04
CA SER A 107 -9.36 19.51 -0.43
C SER A 107 -8.24 19.23 -1.42
N GLU A 108 -8.33 19.81 -2.61
CA GLU A 108 -7.25 19.74 -3.59
C GLU A 108 -5.93 20.31 -3.03
N PRO A 109 -4.78 19.75 -3.45
CA PRO A 109 -3.48 20.22 -3.01
C PRO A 109 -3.23 21.65 -3.48
N LYS A 110 -2.88 22.52 -2.54
CA LYS A 110 -2.43 23.87 -2.83
C LYS A 110 -0.97 23.82 -3.25
N MET A 111 -0.75 23.83 -4.56
CA MET A 111 0.57 23.86 -5.15
C MET A 111 1.03 25.31 -5.37
N GLY A 112 2.21 25.61 -4.84
CA GLY A 112 2.77 26.94 -4.89
C GLY A 112 2.12 27.92 -3.90
N LYS A 113 2.91 28.89 -3.45
CA LYS A 113 2.39 30.15 -2.93
C LYS A 113 2.31 31.10 -4.12
N ARG A 114 1.23 31.87 -4.25
CA ARG A 114 1.34 33.14 -4.98
C ARG A 114 2.44 33.93 -4.26
N LEU A 115 3.54 34.21 -4.97
CA LEU A 115 4.61 35.06 -4.49
C LEU A 115 4.29 36.56 -4.70
N TRP A 116 3.02 36.88 -4.95
CA TRP A 116 2.52 38.22 -5.26
C TRP A 116 1.01 38.27 -5.06
#